data_AF-A0A1Y0MKQ8-F1
#
_entry.id   AF-A0A1Y0MKQ8-F1
#
_cell.length_a   1.000
_cell.length_b   1.000
_cell.length_c   1.000
_cell.angle_alpha   90.00
_cell.angle_beta   90.00
_cell.angle_gamma   90.00
#
_symmetry.space_group_name_H-M   'P 1'
#
loop_
_entity.id
_entity.type
_entity.pdbx_description
1 polymer ?
#
loop_
_entity_poly.entity_id
_entity_poly.type
_entity_poly.pdbx_seq_one_letter_code
_entity_poly.pdbx_strand_id
1 'polypeptide(L)'
;MLSGPIFILIGIGLFTFNQINNENELLERLKNGNQNKIIEYETENGKYTTMKTIKMSVDSVWLYENQFEIEKYSQIGRITSENNYSSDTTKISVTNLIKCLEKGKIKAIYRSK
;
A
#
# COMPACT_ATOMS: atom_id res chain seq x y z
N MET A 1 -40.85 22.61 -12.40
CA MET A 1 -40.47 21.84 -11.20
C MET A 1 -39.35 20.90 -11.61
N LEU A 2 -38.08 21.31 -11.47
CA LEU A 2 -36.93 20.57 -11.99
C LEU A 2 -36.31 19.68 -10.89
N SER A 3 -36.53 18.37 -11.04
CA SER A 3 -35.52 17.31 -10.94
C SER A 3 -34.48 17.37 -9.80
N GLY A 4 -34.84 16.91 -8.60
CA GLY A 4 -33.92 16.20 -7.70
C GLY A 4 -34.31 14.72 -7.73
N PRO A 5 -33.41 13.77 -8.07
CA PRO A 5 -32.26 13.40 -7.23
C PRO A 5 -31.03 12.88 -8.03
N ILE A 6 -30.67 13.49 -9.17
CA ILE A 6 -29.60 12.95 -10.04
C ILE A 6 -28.18 13.25 -9.52
N PHE A 7 -27.98 14.31 -8.73
CA PHE A 7 -26.63 14.72 -8.28
C PHE A 7 -25.99 13.79 -7.24
N ILE A 8 -26.78 13.03 -6.46
CA ILE A 8 -26.24 12.16 -5.41
C ILE A 8 -25.59 10.89 -6.00
N LEU A 9 -26.09 10.38 -7.13
CA LEU A 9 -25.53 9.19 -7.79
C LEU A 9 -24.19 9.46 -8.47
N ILE A 10 -23.98 10.68 -8.98
CA ILE A 10 -22.73 11.06 -9.67
C ILE A 10 -21.58 11.21 -8.66
N GLY A 11 -21.85 11.77 -7.47
CA GLY A 11 -20.84 11.95 -6.43
C GLY A 11 -20.31 10.64 -5.85
N ILE A 12 -21.18 9.63 -5.66
CA ILE A 12 -20.79 8.30 -5.18
C ILE A 12 -19.98 7.57 -6.27
N GLY A 13 -20.41 7.65 -7.53
CA GLY A 13 -19.75 6.99 -8.65
C GLY A 13 -18.30 7.43 -8.85
N LEU A 14 -18.02 8.74 -8.75
CA LEU A 14 -16.66 9.28 -8.90
C LEU A 14 -15.73 8.87 -7.76
N PHE A 15 -16.24 8.78 -6.52
CA PHE A 15 -15.43 8.42 -5.36
C PHE A 15 -15.04 6.94 -5.40
N THR A 16 -15.97 6.06 -5.76
CA THR A 16 -15.69 4.62 -5.92
C THR A 16 -14.76 4.34 -7.09
N PHE A 17 -14.90 5.07 -8.21
CA PHE A 17 -14.07 4.82 -9.40
C PHE A 17 -12.60 5.21 -9.18
N ASN A 18 -12.34 6.33 -8.49
CA ASN A 18 -10.98 6.76 -8.18
C ASN A 18 -10.26 5.80 -7.22
N GLN A 19 -10.98 5.26 -6.24
CA GLN A 19 -10.40 4.29 -5.31
C GLN A 19 -10.04 2.98 -6.02
N ILE A 20 -10.95 2.45 -6.84
CA ILE A 20 -10.74 1.21 -7.61
C ILE A 20 -9.57 1.35 -8.59
N ASN A 21 -9.44 2.50 -9.28
CA ASN A 21 -8.32 2.72 -10.19
C ASN A 21 -6.97 2.75 -9.47
N ASN A 22 -6.90 3.36 -8.29
CA ASN A 22 -5.67 3.43 -7.50
C ASN A 22 -5.28 2.03 -6.96
N GLU A 23 -6.26 1.26 -6.51
CA GLU A 23 -6.04 -0.14 -6.10
C GLU A 23 -5.52 -0.99 -7.28
N ASN A 24 -6.14 -0.89 -8.45
CA ASN A 24 -5.67 -1.60 -9.64
C ASN A 24 -4.24 -1.20 -10.02
N GLU A 25 -3.89 0.09 -9.96
CA GLU A 25 -2.54 0.57 -10.24
C GLU A 25 -1.51 0.02 -9.24
N LEU A 26 -1.83 0.02 -7.94
CA LEU A 26 -0.95 -0.53 -6.91
C LEU A 26 -0.80 -2.06 -7.05
N LEU A 27 -1.87 -2.77 -7.43
CA LEU A 27 -1.85 -4.20 -7.71
C LEU A 27 -0.97 -4.51 -8.93
N GLU A 28 -1.07 -3.71 -10.00
CA GLU A 28 -0.17 -3.82 -11.16
C GLU A 28 1.27 -3.53 -10.77
N ARG A 29 1.51 -2.50 -9.95
CA ARG A 29 2.84 -2.22 -9.41
C ARG A 29 3.36 -3.39 -8.59
N LEU A 30 2.54 -4.10 -7.81
CA LEU A 30 2.99 -5.32 -7.15
C LEU A 30 3.38 -6.39 -8.16
N LYS A 31 2.45 -6.75 -9.07
CA LYS A 31 2.61 -7.85 -10.04
C LYS A 31 3.77 -7.65 -11.03
N ASN A 32 3.95 -6.43 -11.52
CA ASN A 32 4.99 -6.08 -12.51
C ASN A 32 6.35 -5.77 -11.84
N GLY A 33 6.44 -5.96 -10.52
CA GLY A 33 7.60 -5.55 -9.75
C GLY A 33 8.73 -6.56 -9.73
N ASN A 34 9.84 -6.18 -10.37
CA ASN A 34 11.17 -6.58 -9.91
C ASN A 34 11.31 -6.34 -8.39
N GLN A 35 12.14 -7.17 -7.77
CA GLN A 35 12.61 -7.07 -6.39
C GLN A 35 13.01 -5.62 -6.03
N ASN A 36 13.06 -5.26 -4.74
CA ASN A 36 13.49 -3.95 -4.24
C ASN A 36 12.44 -2.82 -4.32
N LYS A 37 11.20 -3.10 -3.91
CA LYS A 37 10.13 -2.09 -3.75
C LYS A 37 9.91 -1.71 -2.30
N ILE A 38 9.55 -0.47 -2.07
CA ILE A 38 9.09 0.02 -0.76
C ILE A 38 7.56 0.04 -0.79
N ILE A 39 6.96 -0.60 0.20
CA ILE A 39 5.52 -0.62 0.47
C ILE A 39 5.29 0.25 1.70
N GLU A 40 4.56 1.34 1.55
CA GLU A 40 4.13 2.17 2.67
C GLU A 40 2.75 1.73 3.11
N TYR A 41 2.59 1.44 4.40
CA TYR A 41 1.32 0.93 4.92
C TYR A 41 1.00 1.46 6.32
N GLU A 42 -0.29 1.43 6.62
CA GLU A 42 -0.87 1.75 7.91
C GLU A 42 -1.01 0.46 8.74
N THR A 43 -0.49 0.51 9.96
CA THR A 43 -0.55 -0.57 10.95
C THR A 43 -1.92 -0.63 11.62
N GLU A 44 -2.17 -1.69 12.39
CA GLU A 44 -3.42 -1.83 13.16
C GLU A 44 -3.57 -0.74 14.24
N ASN A 45 -2.46 -0.18 14.71
CA ASN A 45 -2.45 0.90 15.69
C ASN A 45 -2.67 2.31 15.08
N GLY A 46 -2.99 2.39 13.78
CA GLY A 46 -3.20 3.66 13.07
C GLY A 46 -1.92 4.45 12.77
N LYS A 47 -0.74 3.89 13.09
CA LYS A 47 0.57 4.42 12.72
C LYS A 47 0.96 3.93 11.33
N TYR A 48 1.99 4.53 10.75
CA TYR A 48 2.49 4.22 9.42
C TYR A 48 3.91 3.66 9.51
N THR A 49 4.20 2.68 8.66
CA THR A 49 5.55 2.14 8.51
C THR A 49 5.77 1.66 7.07
N THR A 50 6.97 1.16 6.79
CA THR A 50 7.35 0.70 5.45
C THR A 50 7.89 -0.72 5.47
N MET A 51 7.72 -1.43 4.36
CA MET A 51 8.30 -2.75 4.14
C MET A 51 9.06 -2.74 2.83
N LYS A 52 10.17 -3.46 2.77
CA LYS A 52 10.99 -3.56 1.57
C LYS A 52 10.89 -4.95 0.96
N THR A 53 10.49 -5.04 -0.31
CA THR A 53 10.36 -6.32 -1.00
C THR A 53 11.72 -6.89 -1.38
N ILE A 54 11.92 -8.16 -1.02
CA ILE A 54 13.13 -8.93 -1.32
C ILE A 54 12.87 -9.78 -2.55
N LYS A 55 11.77 -10.54 -2.52
CA LYS A 55 11.39 -11.51 -3.54
C LYS A 55 9.87 -11.64 -3.57
N MET A 56 9.34 -11.94 -4.74
CA MET A 56 7.94 -12.27 -4.92
C MET A 56 7.80 -13.56 -5.73
N SER A 57 6.86 -14.42 -5.32
CA SER A 57 6.33 -15.54 -6.08
C SER A 57 4.84 -15.31 -6.35
N VAL A 58 4.18 -16.27 -7.01
CA VAL A 58 2.76 -16.20 -7.33
C VAL A 58 1.89 -16.07 -6.07
N ASP A 59 2.30 -16.73 -5.00
CA ASP A 59 1.54 -16.91 -3.76
C ASP A 59 2.08 -16.11 -2.57
N SER A 60 3.36 -15.73 -2.62
CA SER A 60 4.09 -15.21 -1.47
C SER A 60 5.00 -14.03 -1.80
N VAL A 61 5.17 -13.13 -0.83
CA VAL A 61 6.11 -12.00 -0.87
C VAL A 61 7.03 -12.10 0.34
N TRP A 62 8.33 -11.98 0.11
CA TRP A 62 9.36 -11.90 1.14
C TRP A 62 9.77 -10.44 1.32
N LEU A 63 9.85 -9.99 2.56
CA LEU A 63 9.96 -8.60 2.94
C LEU A 63 10.97 -8.42 4.07
N TYR A 64 11.63 -7.26 4.11
CA TYR A 64 12.24 -6.72 5.31
C TYR A 64 11.28 -5.70 5.94
N GLU A 65 11.06 -5.80 7.24
CA GLU A 65 10.22 -4.87 7.99
C GLU A 65 11.05 -3.67 8.43
N ASN A 66 10.43 -2.50 8.45
CA ASN A 66 11.07 -1.34 9.04
C ASN A 66 10.92 -1.39 10.57
N GLN A 67 12.01 -1.15 11.27
CA GLN A 67 12.04 -1.20 12.73
C GLN A 67 11.37 0.01 13.39
N PHE A 68 10.93 0.99 12.61
CA PHE A 68 10.29 2.21 13.08
C PHE A 68 8.86 2.36 12.56
N GLU A 69 8.04 3.04 13.34
CA GLU A 69 6.71 3.49 12.96
C GLU A 69 6.61 5.00 13.18
N ILE A 70 5.73 5.66 12.41
CA ILE A 70 5.47 7.09 12.54
C ILE A 70 3.98 7.38 12.61
N GLU A 71 3.59 8.39 13.39
CA GLU A 71 2.18 8.72 13.59
C GLU A 71 1.54 9.41 12.37
N LYS A 72 2.31 10.19 11.61
CA LYS A 72 1.80 11.00 10.50
C LYS A 72 2.35 10.50 9.18
N TYR A 73 1.46 10.12 8.26
CA TYR A 73 1.85 9.65 6.92
C TYR A 73 2.70 10.68 6.15
N SER A 74 2.45 11.98 6.33
CA SER A 74 3.25 13.04 5.70
C SER A 74 4.74 13.03 6.09
N GLN A 75 5.12 12.28 7.13
CA GLN A 75 6.49 12.15 7.61
C GLN A 75 7.10 10.78 7.27
N ILE A 76 6.42 9.91 6.53
CA ILE A 76 6.85 8.54 6.24
C ILE A 76 8.25 8.47 5.62
N GLY A 77 8.60 9.44 4.76
CA GLY A 77 9.94 9.54 4.16
C GLY A 77 11.08 9.77 5.14
N ARG A 78 10.81 10.04 6.43
CA ARG A 78 11.84 10.13 7.48
C ARG A 78 12.35 8.77 7.93
N ILE A 79 11.56 7.71 7.74
CA ILE A 79 11.91 6.36 8.19
C ILE A 79 12.32 5.44 7.04
N THR A 80 12.37 5.90 5.80
CA THR A 80 12.70 5.08 4.62
C THR A 80 14.20 4.83 4.39
N SER A 81 15.04 5.15 5.38
CA SER A 81 16.49 4.90 5.31
C SER A 81 16.77 3.39 5.24
N GLU A 82 17.76 2.99 4.43
CA GLU A 82 18.12 1.58 4.25
C GLU A 82 18.46 0.88 5.57
N ASN A 83 19.12 1.60 6.49
CA ASN A 83 19.53 1.07 7.79
C ASN A 83 18.37 0.81 8.76
N ASN A 84 17.16 1.24 8.41
CA ASN A 84 15.98 1.07 9.26
C ASN A 84 15.28 -0.28 9.01
N TYR A 85 15.62 -0.98 7.92
CA TYR A 85 15.05 -2.27 7.60
C TYR A 85 15.76 -3.39 8.36
N SER A 86 14.98 -4.36 8.84
CA SER A 86 15.49 -5.56 9.50
C SER A 86 16.38 -6.39 8.58
N SER A 87 17.30 -7.14 9.17
CA SER A 87 17.96 -8.26 8.48
C SER A 87 17.07 -9.50 8.39
N ASP A 88 16.06 -9.59 9.25
CA ASP A 88 15.13 -10.70 9.31
C ASP A 88 14.10 -10.62 8.19
N THR A 89 13.90 -11.75 7.51
CA THR A 89 12.95 -11.86 6.42
C THR A 89 11.57 -12.28 6.92
N THR A 90 10.56 -11.45 6.68
CA THR A 90 9.15 -11.81 6.86
C THR A 90 8.58 -12.35 5.55
N LYS A 91 7.80 -13.43 5.63
CA LYS A 91 7.03 -13.97 4.50
C LYS A 91 5.55 -13.69 4.70
N ILE A 92 4.92 -13.04 3.72
CA ILE A 92 3.47 -12.83 3.68
C ILE A 92 2.86 -13.45 2.42
N SER A 93 1.59 -13.82 2.47
CA SER A 93 0.88 -14.25 1.25
C SER A 93 0.50 -13.05 0.39
N VAL A 94 0.55 -13.21 -0.92
CA VAL A 94 0.06 -12.20 -1.89
C VAL A 94 -1.41 -11.88 -1.61
N THR A 95 -2.22 -12.87 -1.28
CA THR A 95 -3.64 -12.66 -0.91
C THR A 95 -3.79 -11.74 0.30
N ASN A 96 -2.94 -11.86 1.32
CA ASN A 96 -3.01 -10.96 2.47
C ASN A 96 -2.60 -9.53 2.09
N LEU A 97 -1.59 -9.38 1.24
CA LEU A 97 -1.18 -8.07 0.74
C LEU A 97 -2.28 -7.40 -0.08
N ILE A 98 -2.99 -8.16 -0.92
CA ILE A 98 -4.17 -7.70 -1.66
C ILE A 98 -5.29 -7.27 -0.71
N LYS A 99 -5.57 -8.05 0.35
CA LYS A 99 -6.56 -7.63 1.36
C LYS A 99 -6.17 -6.33 2.05
N CYS A 100 -4.88 -6.11 2.33
CA CYS A 100 -4.42 -4.83 2.88
C CYS A 100 -4.59 -3.68 1.88
N LEU A 101 -4.41 -3.96 0.59
CA LEU A 101 -4.66 -3.00 -0.48
C LEU A 101 -6.15 -2.61 -0.56
N GLU A 102 -7.05 -3.58 -0.64
CA GLU A 102 -8.51 -3.40 -0.72
C GLU A 102 -9.08 -2.71 0.53
N LYS A 103 -8.42 -2.88 1.68
CA LYS A 103 -8.74 -2.16 2.93
C LYS A 103 -8.18 -0.73 2.98
N GLY A 104 -7.46 -0.28 1.95
CA GLY A 104 -6.79 1.02 1.91
C GLY A 104 -5.66 1.17 2.93
N LYS A 105 -5.13 0.05 3.47
CA LYS A 105 -4.02 0.07 4.43
C LYS A 105 -2.69 0.34 3.74
N ILE A 106 -2.54 -0.09 2.49
CA ILE A 106 -1.37 0.26 1.67
C ILE A 106 -1.60 1.65 1.07
N LYS A 107 -0.67 2.58 1.31
CA LYS A 107 -0.78 3.97 0.85
C LYS A 107 0.03 4.23 -0.41
N ALA A 108 1.17 3.56 -0.57
CA ALA A 108 2.02 3.71 -1.73
C ALA A 108 2.90 2.48 -1.96
N ILE A 109 3.21 2.24 -3.24
CA ILE A 109 4.20 1.24 -3.67
C ILE A 109 5.06 1.87 -4.75
N TYR A 110 6.37 1.89 -4.50
CA TYR A 110 7.36 2.44 -5.43
C TYR A 110 8.68 1.67 -5.38
N ARG A 111 9.51 1.85 -6.41
CA ARG A 111 10.85 1.27 -6.45
C ARG A 111 11.76 2.03 -5.49
N SER A 112 12.55 1.30 -4.68
CA SER A 112 13.60 1.94 -3.89
C SER A 112 14.54 2.69 -4.83
N LYS A 113 14.83 3.96 -4.50
CA LYS A 113 15.83 4.76 -5.21
C LYS A 113 17.24 4.22 -4.98
#